data_AF-A0A0S8ESU4-F1
#
_entry.id   AF-A0A0S8ESU4-F1
#
_cell.length_a   1.000
_cell.length_b   1.000
_cell.length_c   1.000
_cell.angle_alpha   90.00
_cell.angle_beta   90.00
_cell.angle_gamma   90.00
#
_symmetry.space_group_name_H-M   'P 1'
#
loop_
_entity.id
_entity.type
_entity.pdbx_description
1 polymer ?
#
loop_
_entity_poly.entity_id
_entity_poly.type
_entity_poly.pdbx_seq_one_letter_code
_entity_poly.pdbx_strand_id
1 'polypeptide(L)'
;MTRYLIPAGVLALVAAAWAADPGGKSTGFLKVDTPGLVLNLDGGKSFVVGKPKEIPVPPLRVMPLPAGSYKGVSATLHAKDKAGNLWNLETKGRLGKLAKFEIAEGETTTLTGGGPLRVSVRVGMLRGADLKAQDLGGPGLTLGKVPSDVRFASVVVRYVGQGDEEYFPQAKKGTRPSPLPVVHIFDENGTHLIQGLYKRGGVSGSSFYSSVTREREGYLWPIPPGFTGRISVKVVQDLGPFVVEPEKEPKLHSTAPKGKGAQPPAQKGP
;
A
#
# COMPACT_ATOMS: atom_id res chain seq x y z
N MET A 1 -17.52 -33.50 28.80
CA MET A 1 -16.60 -32.34 28.83
C MET A 1 -15.24 -32.82 28.37
N THR A 2 -14.92 -32.64 27.09
CA THR A 2 -13.73 -33.24 26.46
C THR A 2 -12.66 -32.16 26.32
N ARG A 3 -11.58 -32.28 27.10
CA ARG A 3 -10.44 -31.37 27.07
C ARG A 3 -9.55 -31.71 25.87
N TYR A 4 -9.46 -30.82 24.89
CA TYR A 4 -8.49 -30.93 23.80
C TYR A 4 -7.12 -30.44 24.27
N LEU A 5 -6.13 -31.34 24.29
CA LEU A 5 -4.72 -31.00 24.37
C LEU A 5 -4.29 -30.38 23.05
N ILE A 6 -3.81 -29.13 23.09
CA ILE A 6 -3.11 -28.51 21.95
C ILE A 6 -1.66 -28.98 22.03
N PRO A 7 -1.11 -29.66 21.00
CA PRO A 7 0.30 -29.99 20.98
C PRO A 7 1.11 -28.70 20.81
N ALA A 8 2.02 -28.45 21.76
CA ALA A 8 3.04 -27.43 21.71
C ALA A 8 4.04 -27.76 20.58
N GLY A 9 3.69 -27.40 19.36
CA GLY A 9 4.48 -27.64 18.15
C GLY A 9 5.43 -26.49 17.84
N VAL A 10 6.69 -26.66 18.25
CA VAL A 10 7.92 -26.19 17.58
C VAL A 10 8.00 -24.69 17.26
N LEU A 11 8.43 -23.90 18.25
CA LEU A 11 9.15 -22.66 17.99
C LEU A 11 10.56 -23.04 17.52
N ALA A 12 10.80 -23.09 16.21
CA ALA A 12 12.15 -23.27 15.68
C ALA A 12 12.99 -22.03 16.02
N LEU A 13 13.79 -22.14 17.08
CA LEU A 13 14.88 -21.22 17.39
C LEU A 13 15.95 -21.36 16.30
N VAL A 14 15.82 -20.58 15.23
CA VAL A 14 16.95 -20.31 14.33
C VAL A 14 17.89 -19.38 15.09
N ALA A 15 18.77 -19.97 15.91
CA ALA A 15 19.96 -19.31 16.39
C ALA A 15 20.95 -19.28 15.22
N ALA A 16 20.83 -18.28 14.35
CA ALA A 16 21.88 -17.97 13.39
C ALA A 16 23.09 -17.49 14.21
N ALA A 17 24.07 -18.36 14.41
CA ALA A 17 25.36 -18.00 14.94
C ALA A 17 26.06 -17.09 13.92
N TRP A 18 25.94 -15.78 14.10
CA TRP A 18 26.71 -14.80 13.35
C TRP A 18 28.11 -14.78 13.96
N ALA A 19 29.01 -15.57 13.36
CA ALA A 19 30.42 -15.52 13.69
C ALA A 19 30.94 -14.10 13.47
N ALA A 20 31.62 -13.55 14.48
CA ALA A 20 32.28 -12.26 14.41
C ALA A 20 33.23 -12.25 13.20
N ASP A 21 33.03 -11.31 12.29
CA ASP A 21 33.88 -11.12 11.11
C ASP A 21 35.24 -10.56 11.59
N PRO A 22 36.37 -11.28 11.40
CA PRO A 22 37.68 -10.82 11.83
C PRO A 22 38.20 -9.60 11.04
N GLY A 23 37.44 -9.12 10.04
CA GLY A 23 37.74 -7.93 9.23
C GLY A 23 37.36 -6.56 9.84
N GLY A 24 36.85 -6.51 11.08
CA GLY A 24 36.82 -5.28 11.89
C GLY A 24 36.07 -4.08 11.29
N LYS A 25 34.99 -4.29 10.54
CA LYS A 25 34.09 -3.18 10.20
C LYS A 25 33.40 -2.71 11.47
N SER A 26 33.38 -1.40 11.71
CA SER A 26 32.65 -0.84 12.84
C SER A 26 31.21 -1.34 12.83
N THR A 27 30.76 -1.81 13.99
CA THR A 27 29.42 -2.40 14.14
C THR A 27 28.52 -1.40 14.86
N GLY A 28 27.31 -1.25 14.36
CA GLY A 28 26.21 -0.65 15.08
C GLY A 28 25.10 -1.68 15.28
N PHE A 29 23.95 -1.21 15.77
CA PHE A 29 22.83 -2.07 16.10
C PHE A 29 21.55 -1.58 15.45
N LEU A 30 20.74 -2.51 14.95
CA LEU A 30 19.42 -2.23 14.43
C LEU A 30 18.36 -2.92 15.28
N LYS A 31 17.32 -2.18 15.64
CA LYS A 31 16.13 -2.71 16.32
C LYS A 31 14.88 -2.31 15.55
N VAL A 32 14.03 -3.27 15.22
CA VAL A 32 12.65 -3.00 14.78
C VAL A 32 11.74 -3.08 16.00
N ASP A 33 11.24 -1.94 16.47
CA ASP A 33 10.48 -1.83 17.73
C ASP A 33 8.99 -2.15 17.60
N THR A 34 8.57 -2.59 16.41
CA THR A 34 7.19 -2.95 16.14
C THR A 34 6.97 -4.46 16.31
N PRO A 35 6.08 -4.88 17.22
CA PRO A 35 5.70 -6.29 17.34
C PRO A 35 5.16 -6.85 16.02
N GLY A 36 5.70 -8.00 15.60
CA GLY A 36 5.26 -8.71 14.40
C GLY A 36 5.74 -8.13 13.07
N LEU A 37 6.49 -7.02 13.06
CA LEU A 37 7.07 -6.46 11.83
C LEU A 37 8.42 -7.11 11.53
N VAL A 38 8.51 -7.78 10.38
CA VAL A 38 9.76 -8.26 9.79
C VAL A 38 10.15 -7.30 8.68
N LEU A 39 11.30 -6.66 8.81
CA LEU A 39 11.86 -5.79 7.78
C LEU A 39 12.96 -6.53 7.02
N ASN A 40 12.86 -6.61 5.71
CA ASN A 40 13.91 -7.17 4.86
C ASN A 40 14.76 -6.04 4.29
N LEU A 41 16.07 -6.13 4.48
CA LEU A 41 17.04 -5.16 3.97
C LEU A 41 17.71 -5.67 2.71
N ASP A 42 18.12 -4.74 1.85
CA ASP A 42 19.05 -5.01 0.76
C ASP A 42 20.43 -5.35 1.35
N GLY A 43 20.85 -6.61 1.24
CA GLY A 43 22.19 -7.05 1.68
C GLY A 43 23.33 -6.64 0.75
N GLY A 44 23.05 -5.93 -0.35
CA GLY A 44 24.05 -5.49 -1.31
C GLY A 44 24.70 -6.63 -2.10
N LYS A 45 25.85 -6.35 -2.75
CA LYS A 45 26.57 -7.28 -3.64
C LYS A 45 27.37 -8.37 -2.92
N SER A 46 27.48 -8.32 -1.60
CA SER A 46 28.50 -9.08 -0.88
C SER A 46 27.89 -9.74 0.33
N PHE A 47 27.42 -10.99 0.19
CA PHE A 47 27.38 -11.96 1.29
C PHE A 47 27.38 -13.42 0.81
N VAL A 48 26.89 -13.75 -0.39
CA VAL A 48 27.08 -15.06 -1.06
C VAL A 48 26.98 -14.85 -2.58
N VAL A 49 27.86 -15.47 -3.37
CA VAL A 49 27.94 -15.33 -4.83
C VAL A 49 26.58 -15.61 -5.51
N GLY A 50 26.02 -14.61 -6.21
CA GLY A 50 25.06 -14.81 -7.30
C GLY A 50 23.61 -14.31 -7.13
N LYS A 51 23.16 -13.91 -5.94
CA LYS A 51 21.81 -13.29 -5.75
C LYS A 51 21.85 -12.20 -4.67
N PRO A 52 21.13 -11.07 -4.84
CA PRO A 52 20.91 -10.13 -3.75
C PRO A 52 20.29 -10.90 -2.58
N LYS A 53 20.99 -10.96 -1.45
CA LYS A 53 20.51 -11.64 -0.26
C LYS A 53 19.71 -10.62 0.54
N GLU A 54 18.42 -10.84 0.69
CA GLU A 54 17.62 -10.08 1.65
C GLU A 54 18.06 -10.46 3.07
N ILE A 55 18.29 -9.47 3.93
CA ILE A 55 18.63 -9.68 5.34
C ILE A 55 17.35 -9.47 6.15
N PRO A 56 16.74 -10.53 6.69
CA PRO A 56 15.53 -10.40 7.51
C PRO A 56 15.90 -9.86 8.89
N VAL A 57 15.27 -8.76 9.28
CA VAL A 57 15.36 -8.17 10.61
C VAL A 57 14.08 -8.52 11.38
N PRO A 58 14.15 -9.44 12.35
CA PRO A 58 12.99 -9.88 13.10
C PRO A 58 12.54 -8.79 14.10
N PRO A 59 11.25 -8.79 14.48
CA PRO A 59 10.71 -7.80 15.41
C PRO A 59 11.33 -7.95 16.80
N LEU A 60 11.49 -6.81 17.48
CA LEU A 60 11.90 -6.71 18.89
C LEU A 60 13.26 -7.34 19.22
N ARG A 61 14.10 -7.60 18.22
CA ARG A 61 15.47 -8.08 18.40
C ARG A 61 16.45 -7.00 17.99
N VAL A 62 17.51 -6.87 18.78
CA VAL A 62 18.68 -6.07 18.44
C VAL A 62 19.57 -6.93 17.54
N MET A 63 19.81 -6.48 16.31
CA MET A 63 20.70 -7.14 15.36
C MET A 63 21.97 -6.32 15.18
N PRO A 64 23.16 -6.91 15.39
CA PRO A 64 24.41 -6.27 15.03
C PRO A 64 24.54 -6.23 13.51
N LEU A 65 24.85 -5.06 12.96
CA LEU A 65 25.08 -4.83 11.54
C LEU A 65 26.27 -3.87 11.37
N PRO A 66 27.02 -3.95 10.27
CA PRO A 66 28.02 -2.94 9.95
C PRO A 66 27.42 -1.53 9.98
N ALA A 67 28.18 -0.54 10.46
CA ALA A 67 27.77 0.85 10.36
C ALA A 67 27.63 1.27 8.87
N GLY A 68 26.66 2.12 8.56
CA GLY A 68 26.44 2.65 7.22
C GLY A 68 24.97 2.82 6.83
N SER A 69 24.76 3.13 5.55
CA SER A 69 23.43 3.34 4.96
C SER A 69 22.80 2.03 4.51
N TYR A 70 21.53 1.82 4.88
CA TYR A 70 20.74 0.65 4.53
C TYR A 70 19.49 1.03 3.75
N LYS A 71 19.01 0.09 2.93
CA LYS A 71 17.77 0.21 2.17
C LYS A 71 16.82 -0.93 2.51
N GLY A 72 15.61 -0.60 2.95
CA GLY A 72 14.53 -1.58 3.07
C GLY A 72 14.05 -2.01 1.68
N VAL A 73 13.81 -3.31 1.50
CA VAL A 73 13.28 -3.87 0.24
C VAL A 73 11.87 -4.38 0.37
N SER A 74 11.51 -4.93 1.52
CA SER A 74 10.16 -5.36 1.83
C SER A 74 9.91 -5.35 3.33
N ALA A 75 8.63 -5.30 3.70
CA ALA A 75 8.21 -5.45 5.08
C ALA A 75 7.00 -6.40 5.14
N THR A 76 7.03 -7.30 6.12
CA THR A 76 5.93 -8.21 6.43
C THR A 76 5.45 -7.93 7.83
N LEU A 77 4.19 -7.54 7.97
CA LEU A 77 3.55 -7.36 9.26
C LEU A 77 2.69 -8.57 9.60
N HIS A 78 2.97 -9.16 10.77
CA HIS A 78 2.19 -10.18 11.41
C HIS A 78 1.33 -9.55 12.52
N ALA A 79 0.02 -9.40 12.27
CA ALA A 79 -0.92 -8.82 13.23
C ALA A 79 -1.91 -9.89 13.73
N LYS A 80 -2.38 -9.80 14.98
CA LYS A 80 -3.47 -10.63 15.48
C LYS A 80 -4.75 -9.82 15.60
N ASP A 81 -5.88 -10.40 15.21
CA ASP A 81 -7.19 -9.79 15.48
C ASP A 81 -7.68 -10.02 16.91
N LYS A 82 -8.80 -9.39 17.28
CA LYS A 82 -9.42 -9.56 18.62
C LYS A 82 -9.77 -11.01 18.94
N ALA A 83 -9.99 -11.84 17.90
CA ALA A 83 -10.25 -13.26 18.03
C ALA A 83 -8.97 -14.12 17.96
N GLY A 84 -7.78 -13.50 18.00
CA GLY A 84 -6.48 -14.16 18.03
C GLY A 84 -5.99 -14.70 16.68
N ASN A 85 -6.70 -14.44 15.59
CA ASN A 85 -6.30 -14.96 14.28
C ASN A 85 -5.13 -14.17 13.71
N LEU A 86 -4.18 -14.86 13.08
CA LEU A 86 -2.99 -14.25 12.49
C LEU A 86 -3.27 -13.69 11.09
N TRP A 87 -2.89 -12.44 10.89
CA TRP A 87 -2.96 -11.69 9.65
C TRP A 87 -1.57 -11.37 9.14
N ASN A 88 -1.33 -11.61 7.86
CA ASN A 88 -0.07 -11.31 7.18
C ASN A 88 -0.30 -10.22 6.13
N LEU A 89 0.45 -9.13 6.25
CA LEU A 89 0.46 -8.03 5.29
C LEU A 89 1.88 -7.85 4.76
N GLU A 90 2.03 -7.81 3.45
CA GLU A 90 3.34 -7.71 2.79
C GLU A 90 3.37 -6.47 1.91
N THR A 91 4.51 -5.78 1.91
CA THR A 91 4.80 -4.66 1.00
C THR A 91 6.23 -4.78 0.47
N LYS A 92 6.45 -4.43 -0.81
CA LYS A 92 7.75 -4.51 -1.51
C LYS A 92 8.20 -3.21 -2.16
N GLY A 93 7.50 -2.10 -1.89
CA GLY A 93 7.73 -0.85 -2.61
C GLY A 93 7.71 0.35 -1.68
N ARG A 94 6.51 0.73 -1.24
CA ARG A 94 6.31 1.94 -0.45
C ARG A 94 6.54 1.63 1.02
N LEU A 95 7.79 1.76 1.45
CA LEU A 95 8.24 1.49 2.83
C LEU A 95 8.31 2.74 3.72
N GLY A 96 7.97 3.92 3.20
CA GLY A 96 8.01 5.17 3.96
C GLY A 96 9.38 5.42 4.60
N LYS A 97 9.40 5.62 5.91
CA LYS A 97 10.61 5.83 6.73
C LYS A 97 11.50 4.59 6.81
N LEU A 98 10.97 3.39 6.53
CA LEU A 98 11.73 2.14 6.50
C LEU A 98 12.49 1.95 5.18
N ALA A 99 12.26 2.81 4.18
CA ALA A 99 12.88 2.67 2.87
C ALA A 99 14.40 2.91 2.90
N LYS A 100 14.87 3.86 3.72
CA LYS A 100 16.28 4.22 3.86
C LYS A 100 16.56 4.73 5.27
N PHE A 101 17.66 4.28 5.86
CA PHE A 101 18.10 4.71 7.19
C PHE A 101 19.61 4.47 7.34
N GLU A 102 20.19 5.02 8.41
CA GLU A 102 21.61 4.90 8.72
C GLU A 102 21.80 4.21 10.07
N ILE A 103 22.84 3.39 10.16
CA ILE A 103 23.31 2.77 11.40
C ILE A 103 24.65 3.42 11.73
N ALA A 104 24.70 4.16 12.83
CA ALA A 104 25.93 4.73 13.35
C ALA A 104 26.75 3.68 14.13
N GLU A 105 28.06 3.89 14.20
CA GLU A 105 28.98 3.03 14.94
C GLU A 105 28.67 3.04 16.44
N GLY A 106 28.54 1.86 17.05
CA GLY A 106 28.24 1.69 18.47
C GLY A 106 26.82 2.07 18.90
N GLU A 107 26.01 2.68 18.03
CA GLU A 107 24.66 3.13 18.35
C GLU A 107 23.57 2.12 17.97
N THR A 108 22.40 2.23 18.62
CA THR A 108 21.20 1.47 18.24
C THR A 108 20.24 2.34 17.44
N THR A 109 20.18 2.11 16.13
CA THR A 109 19.12 2.66 15.28
C THR A 109 17.83 1.89 15.54
N THR A 110 16.81 2.60 16.03
CA THR A 110 15.49 2.01 16.30
C THR A 110 14.50 2.45 15.23
N LEU A 111 13.93 1.47 14.52
CA LEU A 111 12.91 1.69 13.50
C LEU A 111 11.54 1.31 14.04
N THR A 112 10.55 2.15 13.73
CA THR A 112 9.14 1.92 14.06
C THR A 112 8.33 1.90 12.77
N GLY A 113 7.43 0.92 12.66
CA GLY A 113 6.48 0.75 11.57
C GLY A 113 5.27 -0.07 12.00
N GLY A 114 4.59 -0.70 11.05
CA GLY A 114 3.45 -1.58 11.25
C GLY A 114 2.31 -0.94 12.02
N GLY A 115 1.77 -1.68 13.00
CA GLY A 115 0.54 -1.31 13.72
C GLY A 115 0.67 -0.10 14.66
N PRO A 116 -0.45 0.62 14.94
CA PRO A 116 -1.77 0.43 14.37
C PRO A 116 -1.79 0.87 12.90
N LEU A 117 -2.45 0.05 12.06
CA LEU A 117 -2.63 0.39 10.66
C LEU A 117 -3.84 1.29 10.48
N ARG A 118 -3.71 2.27 9.59
CA ARG A 118 -4.81 3.12 9.09
C ARG A 118 -5.21 2.66 7.70
N VAL A 119 -6.46 2.87 7.30
CA VAL A 119 -6.89 2.63 5.91
C VAL A 119 -6.84 3.95 5.16
N SER A 120 -6.00 4.02 4.13
CA SER A 120 -5.97 5.11 3.17
C SER A 120 -6.84 4.76 1.97
N VAL A 121 -7.74 5.67 1.62
CA VAL A 121 -8.60 5.58 0.44
C VAL A 121 -8.36 6.80 -0.41
N ARG A 122 -7.61 6.63 -1.51
CA ARG A 122 -7.36 7.71 -2.46
C ARG A 122 -8.33 7.61 -3.61
N VAL A 123 -8.96 8.73 -3.92
CA VAL A 123 -9.98 8.83 -4.96
C VAL A 123 -9.55 9.87 -5.98
N GLY A 124 -9.62 9.53 -7.25
CA GLY A 124 -9.37 10.42 -8.37
C GLY A 124 -10.45 10.31 -9.43
N MET A 125 -10.60 11.34 -10.24
CA MET A 125 -11.50 11.35 -11.39
C MET A 125 -10.68 11.41 -12.68
N LEU A 126 -10.89 10.46 -13.58
CA LEU A 126 -10.22 10.37 -14.87
C LEU A 126 -11.26 10.50 -16.00
N ARG A 127 -10.88 11.12 -17.11
CA ARG A 127 -11.71 11.08 -18.33
C ARG A 127 -11.30 9.87 -19.16
N GLY A 128 -12.23 9.32 -19.92
CA GLY A 128 -11.96 8.20 -20.82
C GLY A 128 -10.83 8.51 -21.81
N ALA A 129 -10.76 9.77 -22.27
CA ALA A 129 -9.69 10.25 -23.16
C ALA A 129 -8.29 10.26 -22.53
N ASP A 130 -8.18 10.29 -21.20
CA ASP A 130 -6.91 10.33 -20.48
C ASP A 130 -6.36 8.91 -20.17
N LEU A 131 -7.19 7.88 -20.34
CA LEU A 131 -6.79 6.49 -20.07
C LEU A 131 -5.87 5.98 -21.18
N LYS A 132 -4.81 5.26 -20.79
CA LYS A 132 -3.91 4.55 -21.71
C LYS A 132 -4.22 3.05 -21.72
N ALA A 133 -3.80 2.35 -22.77
CA ALA A 133 -4.05 0.90 -22.95
C ALA A 133 -3.59 0.09 -21.73
N GLN A 134 -2.45 0.48 -21.15
CA GLN A 134 -1.87 -0.10 -19.94
C GLN A 134 -2.73 0.10 -18.67
N ASP A 135 -3.59 1.11 -18.64
CA ASP A 135 -4.46 1.42 -17.50
C ASP A 135 -5.74 0.56 -17.53
N LEU A 136 -6.03 -0.08 -18.66
CA LEU A 136 -7.19 -0.95 -18.88
C LEU A 136 -6.75 -2.41 -18.80
N GLY A 137 -6.32 -2.86 -17.62
CA GLY A 137 -5.81 -4.23 -17.40
C GLY A 137 -6.88 -5.31 -17.22
N GLY A 138 -8.12 -5.08 -17.67
CA GLY A 138 -9.27 -5.96 -17.45
C GLY A 138 -9.88 -6.49 -18.76
N PRO A 139 -10.42 -7.72 -18.78
CA PRO A 139 -11.15 -8.23 -19.94
C PRO A 139 -12.38 -7.35 -20.19
N GLY A 140 -12.49 -6.78 -21.41
CA GLY A 140 -13.70 -6.06 -21.87
C GLY A 140 -13.54 -4.55 -22.09
N LEU A 141 -12.46 -3.90 -21.64
CA LEU A 141 -12.16 -2.50 -21.99
C LEU A 141 -10.95 -2.44 -22.92
N THR A 142 -11.18 -2.30 -24.23
CA THR A 142 -10.12 -1.96 -25.18
C THR A 142 -10.08 -0.45 -25.41
N LEU A 143 -8.86 0.11 -25.48
CA LEU A 143 -8.64 1.57 -25.50
C LEU A 143 -9.40 2.31 -26.61
N GLY A 144 -9.69 1.63 -27.72
CA GLY A 144 -10.45 2.20 -28.85
C GLY A 144 -11.97 2.29 -28.65
N LYS A 145 -12.51 1.85 -27.49
CA LYS A 145 -13.97 1.78 -27.27
C LYS A 145 -14.48 2.60 -26.09
N VAL A 146 -13.63 3.36 -25.41
CA VAL A 146 -14.07 4.21 -24.29
C VAL A 146 -14.40 5.60 -24.84
N PRO A 147 -15.68 6.03 -24.82
CA PRO A 147 -16.03 7.38 -25.23
C PRO A 147 -15.33 8.43 -24.36
N SER A 148 -14.93 9.56 -24.96
CA SER A 148 -14.14 10.61 -24.29
C SER A 148 -14.89 11.34 -23.18
N ASP A 149 -16.22 11.30 -23.23
CA ASP A 149 -17.16 11.86 -22.27
C ASP A 149 -17.41 10.95 -21.05
N VAL A 150 -17.03 9.66 -21.12
CA VAL A 150 -17.12 8.77 -19.96
C VAL A 150 -16.09 9.17 -18.92
N ARG A 151 -16.51 9.25 -17.66
CA ARG A 151 -15.65 9.50 -16.52
C ARG A 151 -15.46 8.24 -15.69
N PHE A 152 -14.30 8.13 -15.07
CA PHE A 152 -13.94 7.03 -14.19
C PHE A 152 -13.51 7.54 -12.83
N ALA A 153 -14.03 6.92 -11.78
CA ALA A 153 -13.50 7.05 -10.44
C ALA A 153 -12.36 6.06 -10.26
N SER A 154 -11.15 6.57 -10.09
CA SER A 154 -9.99 5.82 -9.65
C SER A 154 -10.01 5.71 -8.13
N VAL A 155 -10.11 4.50 -7.59
CA VAL A 155 -10.07 4.25 -6.14
C VAL A 155 -8.91 3.33 -5.81
N VAL A 156 -8.07 3.79 -4.88
CA VAL A 156 -6.92 3.08 -4.33
C VAL A 156 -7.15 2.87 -2.84
N VAL A 157 -7.18 1.62 -2.41
CA VAL A 157 -7.25 1.27 -0.99
C VAL A 157 -5.89 0.70 -0.56
N ARG A 158 -5.37 1.18 0.57
CA ARG A 158 -4.10 0.74 1.20
C ARG A 158 -4.24 0.71 2.71
N TYR A 159 -3.50 -0.19 3.37
CA TYR A 159 -3.21 -0.01 4.79
C TYR A 159 -1.91 0.77 4.92
N VAL A 160 -1.85 1.75 5.81
CA VAL A 160 -0.68 2.57 6.08
C VAL A 160 -0.28 2.37 7.53
N GLY A 161 0.92 1.88 7.77
CA GLY A 161 1.43 1.74 9.14
C GLY A 161 2.15 2.97 9.66
N GLN A 162 2.71 2.87 10.87
CA GLN A 162 3.32 4.01 11.59
C GLN A 162 4.56 4.58 10.90
N GLY A 163 5.28 3.77 10.12
CA GLY A 163 6.46 4.16 9.37
C GLY A 163 6.12 4.72 7.99
N ASP A 164 4.83 4.99 7.71
CA ASP A 164 4.31 5.38 6.40
C ASP A 164 4.52 4.32 5.30
N GLU A 165 4.75 3.06 5.69
CA GLU A 165 4.74 1.94 4.76
C GLU A 165 3.31 1.57 4.33
N GLU A 166 3.11 1.37 3.03
CA GLU A 166 1.82 1.06 2.43
C GLU A 166 1.71 -0.44 2.12
N TYR A 167 0.73 -1.12 2.71
CA TYR A 167 0.38 -2.50 2.44
C TYR A 167 -0.85 -2.60 1.53
N PHE A 168 -0.88 -3.63 0.69
CA PHE A 168 -2.07 -3.94 -0.10
C PHE A 168 -3.19 -4.48 0.80
N PRO A 169 -4.47 -4.17 0.48
CA PRO A 169 -5.61 -4.60 1.28
C PRO A 169 -5.87 -6.11 1.22
N GLN A 170 -5.15 -6.84 0.37
CA GLN A 170 -5.18 -8.31 0.27
C GLN A 170 -4.38 -8.95 1.41
N ALA A 171 -4.72 -8.61 2.65
CA ALA A 171 -4.15 -9.26 3.81
C ALA A 171 -4.54 -10.75 3.81
N LYS A 172 -3.71 -11.62 4.38
CA LYS A 172 -4.03 -13.05 4.51
C LYS A 172 -4.31 -13.40 5.96
N LYS A 173 -5.48 -14.00 6.24
CA LYS A 173 -5.79 -14.64 7.52
C LYS A 173 -5.32 -16.10 7.46
N GLY A 174 -4.14 -16.36 8.01
CA GLY A 174 -3.40 -17.60 7.74
C GLY A 174 -3.07 -17.74 6.25
N THR A 175 -3.62 -18.77 5.59
CA THR A 175 -3.48 -18.99 4.14
C THR A 175 -4.63 -18.38 3.32
N ARG A 176 -5.72 -17.97 3.97
CA ARG A 176 -6.91 -17.46 3.28
C ARG A 176 -6.78 -15.96 3.02
N PRO A 177 -7.03 -15.47 1.79
CA PRO A 177 -7.09 -14.04 1.55
C PRO A 177 -8.26 -13.44 2.34
N SER A 178 -8.08 -12.22 2.82
CA SER A 178 -9.14 -11.43 3.43
C SER A 178 -10.27 -11.21 2.44
N PRO A 179 -11.50 -10.98 2.93
CA PRO A 179 -12.56 -10.46 2.09
C PRO A 179 -12.09 -9.19 1.37
N LEU A 180 -12.58 -9.02 0.15
CA LEU A 180 -12.24 -7.86 -0.67
C LEU A 180 -13.10 -6.66 -0.24
N PRO A 181 -12.50 -5.48 0.01
CA PRO A 181 -13.24 -4.29 0.37
C PRO A 181 -14.42 -4.04 -0.58
N VAL A 182 -15.60 -3.78 -0.01
CA VAL A 182 -16.75 -3.27 -0.79
C VAL A 182 -16.62 -1.75 -0.88
N VAL A 183 -16.60 -1.25 -2.11
CA VAL A 183 -16.48 0.18 -2.43
C VAL A 183 -17.84 0.68 -2.87
N HIS A 184 -18.33 1.72 -2.20
CA HIS A 184 -19.52 2.46 -2.61
C HIS A 184 -19.11 3.87 -3.01
N ILE A 185 -19.61 4.32 -4.15
CA ILE A 185 -19.40 5.67 -4.66
C ILE A 185 -20.72 6.41 -4.58
N PHE A 186 -20.70 7.56 -3.92
CA PHE A 186 -21.84 8.45 -3.80
C PHE A 186 -21.54 9.78 -4.48
N ASP A 187 -22.58 10.51 -4.87
CA ASP A 187 -22.45 11.91 -5.25
C ASP A 187 -22.30 12.83 -4.02
N GLU A 188 -22.23 14.13 -4.29
CA GLU A 188 -22.15 15.19 -3.28
C GLU A 188 -23.41 15.35 -2.42
N ASN A 189 -24.54 14.82 -2.86
CA ASN A 189 -25.81 14.80 -2.10
C ASN A 189 -25.97 13.50 -1.29
N GLY A 190 -25.00 12.59 -1.36
CA GLY A 190 -25.07 11.27 -0.73
C GLY A 190 -25.90 10.25 -1.53
N THR A 191 -26.29 10.55 -2.76
CA THR A 191 -26.96 9.59 -3.66
C THR A 191 -25.97 8.53 -4.08
N HIS A 192 -26.32 7.26 -3.90
CA HIS A 192 -25.49 6.15 -4.32
C HIS A 192 -25.42 6.06 -5.85
N LEU A 193 -24.22 6.14 -6.41
CA LEU A 193 -23.97 6.06 -7.84
C LEU A 193 -23.66 4.63 -8.28
N ILE A 194 -22.70 3.98 -7.61
CA ILE A 194 -22.22 2.65 -7.99
C ILE A 194 -21.56 1.93 -6.81
N GLN A 195 -21.64 0.59 -6.82
CA GLN A 195 -20.99 -0.30 -5.86
C GLN A 195 -20.16 -1.36 -6.58
N GLY A 196 -19.05 -1.78 -5.97
CA GLY A 196 -18.23 -2.89 -6.47
C GLY A 196 -17.31 -3.51 -5.44
N LEU A 197 -16.76 -4.68 -5.78
CA LEU A 197 -15.73 -5.36 -5.00
C LEU A 197 -14.34 -4.92 -5.46
N TYR A 198 -13.47 -4.60 -4.51
CA TYR A 198 -12.06 -4.25 -4.77
C TYR A 198 -11.24 -5.51 -5.09
N LYS A 199 -11.18 -5.96 -6.36
CA LYS A 199 -10.61 -7.28 -6.75
C LYS A 199 -9.40 -7.22 -7.67
N ARG A 200 -8.24 -7.76 -7.29
CA ARG A 200 -7.04 -7.84 -8.17
C ARG A 200 -7.32 -8.69 -9.40
N GLY A 201 -7.39 -8.04 -10.56
CA GLY A 201 -7.44 -8.69 -11.87
C GLY A 201 -8.77 -9.32 -12.30
N GLY A 202 -9.93 -8.83 -11.83
CA GLY A 202 -11.21 -9.29 -12.38
C GLY A 202 -12.45 -8.58 -11.82
N VAL A 203 -13.49 -8.51 -12.66
CA VAL A 203 -14.64 -7.59 -12.75
C VAL A 203 -15.37 -7.20 -11.44
N SER A 204 -15.19 -5.96 -11.02
CA SER A 204 -16.12 -4.81 -11.20
C SER A 204 -15.27 -3.57 -10.94
N GLY A 205 -14.73 -3.00 -12.03
CA GLY A 205 -13.71 -1.97 -12.02
C GLY A 205 -12.41 -2.47 -12.67
N SER A 206 -11.93 -1.77 -13.70
CA SER A 206 -10.70 -2.16 -14.39
C SER A 206 -9.50 -1.78 -13.54
N SER A 207 -8.56 -2.70 -13.31
CA SER A 207 -7.35 -2.36 -12.55
C SER A 207 -6.44 -1.48 -13.40
N PHE A 208 -5.97 -0.35 -12.87
CA PHE A 208 -4.99 0.49 -13.55
C PHE A 208 -3.57 0.23 -13.02
N TYR A 209 -2.61 0.27 -13.94
CA TYR A 209 -1.19 0.18 -13.64
C TYR A 209 -0.63 1.59 -13.49
N SER A 210 0.08 1.85 -12.40
CA SER A 210 0.90 3.06 -12.33
C SER A 210 2.18 2.84 -13.12
N SER A 211 2.42 3.70 -14.11
CA SER A 211 3.67 3.67 -14.87
C SER A 211 4.89 4.04 -14.03
N VAL A 212 4.69 4.72 -12.88
CA VAL A 212 5.76 5.17 -11.99
C VAL A 212 6.20 4.04 -11.06
N THR A 213 5.27 3.33 -10.44
CA THR A 213 5.58 2.25 -9.49
C THR A 213 5.63 0.87 -10.15
N ARG A 214 5.12 0.74 -11.38
CA ARG A 214 4.85 -0.55 -12.06
C ARG A 214 3.94 -1.49 -11.25
N GLU A 215 3.26 -0.96 -10.23
CA GLU A 215 2.31 -1.70 -9.41
C GLU A 215 0.88 -1.41 -9.87
N ARG A 216 -0.02 -2.38 -9.64
CA ARG A 216 -1.47 -2.13 -9.78
C ARG A 216 -1.88 -1.22 -8.62
N GLU A 217 -2.14 0.04 -8.91
CA GLU A 217 -2.37 1.03 -7.86
C GLU A 217 -3.81 1.03 -7.36
N GLY A 218 -4.80 0.80 -8.22
CA GLY A 218 -6.21 0.71 -7.82
C GLY A 218 -7.13 0.25 -8.94
N TYR A 219 -8.39 0.66 -8.86
CA TYR A 219 -9.44 0.28 -9.82
C TYR A 219 -10.23 1.48 -10.30
N LEU A 220 -10.74 1.35 -11.52
CA LEU A 220 -11.52 2.35 -12.22
C LEU A 220 -12.99 1.92 -12.26
N TRP A 221 -13.88 2.70 -11.66
CA TRP A 221 -15.33 2.54 -11.80
C TRP A 221 -15.88 3.57 -12.77
N PRO A 222 -16.68 3.15 -13.78
CA PRO A 222 -17.36 4.12 -14.63
C PRO A 222 -18.37 4.92 -13.81
N ILE A 223 -18.38 6.22 -14.00
CA ILE A 223 -19.35 7.14 -13.42
C ILE A 223 -20.46 7.40 -14.45
N PRO A 224 -21.74 7.47 -14.03
CA PRO A 224 -22.85 7.72 -14.95
C PRO A 224 -22.63 8.94 -15.85
N PRO A 225 -23.03 8.88 -17.14
CA PRO A 225 -22.96 10.02 -18.05
C PRO A 225 -23.66 11.25 -17.47
N GLY A 226 -23.11 12.44 -17.73
CA GLY A 226 -23.68 13.71 -17.25
C GLY A 226 -23.33 14.07 -15.80
N PHE A 227 -22.67 13.20 -15.05
CA PHE A 227 -22.23 13.51 -13.69
C PHE A 227 -21.14 14.60 -13.66
N THR A 228 -21.43 15.71 -12.97
CA THR A 228 -20.52 16.87 -12.85
C THR A 228 -20.07 17.16 -11.43
N GLY A 229 -20.68 16.52 -10.43
CA GLY A 229 -20.42 16.76 -9.02
C GLY A 229 -19.15 16.11 -8.47
N ARG A 230 -19.02 16.13 -7.14
CA ARG A 230 -17.97 15.41 -6.40
C ARG A 230 -18.44 14.01 -6.02
N ILE A 231 -17.50 13.09 -5.94
CA ILE A 231 -17.76 11.75 -5.43
C ILE A 231 -17.20 11.58 -4.02
N SER A 232 -17.92 10.83 -3.20
CA SER A 232 -17.39 10.28 -1.95
C SER A 232 -17.30 8.76 -2.05
N VAL A 233 -16.33 8.17 -1.35
CA VAL A 233 -16.11 6.73 -1.36
C VAL A 233 -16.18 6.19 0.05
N LYS A 234 -17.01 5.17 0.26
CA LYS A 234 -17.12 4.45 1.52
C LYS A 234 -16.64 3.02 1.35
N VAL A 235 -15.78 2.58 2.27
CA VAL A 235 -15.42 1.17 2.44
C VAL A 235 -16.26 0.61 3.58
N VAL A 236 -17.10 -0.39 3.28
CA VAL A 236 -18.18 -0.83 4.20
C VAL A 236 -17.83 -2.14 4.93
N GLN A 237 -16.64 -2.67 4.73
CA GLN A 237 -16.25 -3.96 5.31
C GLN A 237 -15.28 -3.80 6.48
N ASP A 238 -15.40 -4.70 7.47
CA ASP A 238 -14.34 -4.91 8.46
C ASP A 238 -13.09 -5.44 7.73
N LEU A 239 -12.13 -4.54 7.58
CA LEU A 239 -10.87 -4.77 6.91
C LEU A 239 -9.85 -5.49 7.81
N GLY A 240 -10.25 -5.87 9.02
CA GLY A 240 -9.40 -6.53 10.02
C GLY A 240 -9.25 -5.66 11.26
N PRO A 241 -8.37 -6.03 12.21
CA PRO A 241 -8.21 -5.36 13.51
C PRO A 241 -7.55 -3.98 13.43
N PHE A 242 -7.55 -3.37 12.24
CA PHE A 242 -6.88 -2.12 11.94
C PHE A 242 -7.78 -0.96 12.33
N VAL A 243 -7.22 0.04 12.99
CA VAL A 243 -7.98 1.24 13.36
C VAL A 243 -8.15 2.08 12.10
N VAL A 244 -9.37 2.08 11.55
CA VAL A 244 -9.70 2.90 10.38
C VAL A 244 -9.87 4.35 10.83
N GLU A 245 -8.79 5.12 10.74
CA GLU A 245 -8.92 6.58 10.72
C GLU A 245 -9.29 6.99 9.29
N PRO A 246 -10.42 7.68 9.08
CA PRO A 246 -10.71 8.24 7.77
C PRO A 246 -9.60 9.24 7.44
N GLU A 247 -8.88 9.00 6.35
CA GLU A 247 -8.00 10.01 5.75
C GLU A 247 -8.87 11.27 5.54
N LYS A 248 -8.43 12.42 6.07
CA LYS A 248 -9.12 13.70 5.85
C LYS A 248 -9.44 13.80 4.37
N GLU A 249 -10.72 14.01 4.04
CA GLU A 249 -11.19 13.98 2.64
C GLU A 249 -10.17 14.67 1.75
N PRO A 250 -9.59 13.95 0.76
CA PRO A 250 -8.61 14.57 -0.12
C PRO A 250 -9.29 15.77 -0.76
N LYS A 251 -8.75 16.97 -0.52
CA LYS A 251 -9.14 18.15 -1.28
C LYS A 251 -8.82 17.85 -2.73
N LEU A 252 -9.84 17.42 -3.49
CA LEU A 252 -9.68 17.12 -4.91
C LEU A 252 -9.18 18.38 -5.60
N HIS A 253 -7.94 18.32 -6.10
CA HIS A 253 -7.44 19.33 -7.01
C HIS A 253 -8.26 19.22 -8.30
N SER A 254 -9.25 20.10 -8.43
CA SER A 254 -9.93 20.32 -9.68
C SER A 254 -8.89 20.75 -10.71
N THR A 255 -8.55 19.87 -11.64
CA THR A 255 -7.87 20.21 -12.89
C THR A 255 -8.90 20.73 -13.90
N ALA A 256 -9.85 21.55 -13.44
CA ALA A 256 -10.58 22.39 -14.36
C ALA A 256 -9.52 23.13 -15.20
N PRO A 257 -9.53 22.98 -16.53
CA PRO A 257 -8.61 23.74 -17.36
C PRO A 257 -8.83 25.20 -16.99
N LYS A 258 -7.77 25.88 -16.51
CA LYS A 258 -7.79 27.33 -16.39
C LYS A 258 -8.22 27.83 -17.76
N GLY A 259 -9.48 28.24 -17.90
CA GLY A 259 -9.98 28.82 -19.12
C GLY A 259 -8.99 29.92 -19.46
N LYS A 260 -8.34 29.82 -20.62
CA LYS A 260 -7.68 30.97 -21.20
C LYS A 260 -8.78 32.02 -21.25
N GLY A 261 -8.71 33.02 -20.37
CA GLY A 261 -9.67 34.10 -20.34
C GLY A 261 -9.79 34.59 -21.76
N ALA A 262 -10.99 34.47 -22.33
CA ALA A 262 -11.28 35.06 -23.60
C ALA A 262 -10.99 36.55 -23.43
N GLN A 263 -9.92 37.02 -24.07
CA GLN A 263 -9.57 38.42 -24.09
C GLN A 263 -10.76 39.14 -24.75
N PRO A 264 -11.43 40.08 -24.06
CA PRO A 264 -12.61 40.72 -24.62
C PRO A 264 -12.22 41.37 -25.95
N PRO A 265 -13.09 41.32 -26.97
CA PRO A 265 -12.81 41.90 -28.27
C PRO A 265 -12.51 43.39 -28.08
N ALA A 266 -11.38 43.83 -28.64
CA ALA A 266 -10.99 45.23 -28.62
C ALA A 266 -12.12 46.07 -29.24
N GLN A 267 -12.72 46.95 -28.43
CA GLN A 267 -13.62 47.98 -28.93
C GLN A 267 -12.83 48.87 -29.89
N LYS A 268 -13.14 48.81 -31.19
CA LYS A 268 -12.77 49.86 -32.12
C LYS A 268 -13.70 51.03 -31.87
N GLY A 269 -13.13 52.15 -31.40
CA GLY A 269 -13.84 53.42 -31.26
C GLY A 269 -14.23 54.01 -32.62
N PRO A 270 -15.09 55.05 -32.60
CA PRO A 270 -15.68 55.68 -33.79
C PRO A 270 -14.65 56.35 -34.70
#